data_AF-T1H168-F1
#
_entry.id   AF-T1H168-F1
#
_cell.length_a   1.000
_cell.length_b   1.000
_cell.length_c   1.000
_cell.angle_alpha   90.00
_cell.angle_beta   90.00
_cell.angle_gamma   90.00
#
_symmetry.space_group_name_H-M   'P 1'
#
loop_
_entity.id
_entity.type
_entity.pdbx_description
1 polymer ?
#
loop_
_entity_poly.entity_id
_entity_poly.type
_entity_poly.pdbx_seq_one_letter_code
_entity_poly.pdbx_strand_id
1 'polypeptide(L)'
;IAIKRCPFGDTSCIKDTINDLIANHHTGIPEMSLISLDPMFIKEFKVKPNKGSNLNLRSTFYNSEVRGIKDAKAYDVKGFGKDMTEKHSVSFKHPLVGLYGDYKADGQLSIIPLKAQGKGNVNLSKRNWFGLDFIV
;
A
#
# COMPACT_ATOMS: atom_id res chain seq x y z
N ILE A 1 -17.92 -9.13 15.43
CA ILE A 1 -16.59 -9.60 14.94
C ILE A 1 -15.64 -9.59 16.12
N ALA A 2 -14.86 -10.64 16.32
CA ALA A 2 -13.92 -10.73 17.44
C ALA A 2 -12.48 -10.72 16.89
N ILE A 3 -11.78 -9.58 17.04
CA ILE A 3 -10.37 -9.46 16.66
C ILE A 3 -9.51 -9.79 17.88
N LYS A 4 -8.52 -10.66 17.69
CA LYS A 4 -7.55 -11.02 18.74
C LYS A 4 -6.72 -9.78 19.12
N ARG A 5 -6.79 -9.40 20.40
CA ARG A 5 -5.95 -8.34 20.97
C ARG A 5 -4.53 -8.89 21.21
N CYS A 6 -3.52 -8.10 20.89
CA CYS A 6 -2.12 -8.45 21.08
C CYS A 6 -1.49 -7.62 22.20
N PRO A 7 -0.59 -8.20 23.02
CA PRO A 7 0.28 -7.44 23.90
C PRO A 7 1.19 -6.49 23.11
N PHE A 8 1.62 -5.39 23.75
CA PHE A 8 2.59 -4.47 23.16
C PHE A 8 3.90 -5.21 22.84
N GLY A 9 4.42 -4.97 21.64
CA GLY A 9 5.66 -5.56 21.13
C GLY A 9 5.55 -7.04 20.74
N ASP A 10 4.39 -7.69 20.87
CA ASP A 10 4.17 -9.05 20.39
C ASP A 10 3.98 -9.07 18.87
N THR A 11 5.10 -8.94 18.15
CA THR A 11 5.12 -8.85 16.70
C THR A 11 4.58 -10.10 16.02
N SER A 12 4.68 -11.28 16.66
CA SER A 12 4.09 -12.50 16.12
C SER A 12 2.56 -12.46 16.20
N CYS A 13 2.00 -12.10 17.36
CA CYS A 13 0.56 -11.93 17.48
C CYS A 13 0.03 -10.90 16.49
N ILE A 14 0.71 -9.75 16.37
CA ILE A 14 0.28 -8.67 15.48
C ILE A 14 0.32 -9.12 14.02
N LYS A 15 1.39 -9.80 13.59
CA LYS A 15 1.51 -10.37 12.24
C LYS A 15 0.36 -11.35 11.95
N ASP A 16 0.04 -12.23 12.89
CA ASP A 16 -1.02 -13.22 12.71
C ASP A 16 -2.40 -12.55 12.64
N THR A 17 -2.66 -11.55 13.48
CA THR A 17 -3.88 -10.74 13.44
C THR A 17 -4.00 -9.96 12.13
N ILE A 18 -2.91 -9.38 11.60
CA ILE A 18 -2.92 -8.70 10.29
C ILE A 18 -3.27 -9.68 9.17
N ASN A 19 -2.67 -10.87 9.17
CA ASN A 19 -2.95 -11.90 8.16
C ASN A 19 -4.41 -12.39 8.25
N ASP A 20 -4.95 -12.56 9.46
CA ASP A 20 -6.36 -12.90 9.68
C ASP A 20 -7.30 -11.82 9.14
N LEU A 21 -6.99 -10.54 9.40
CA LEU A 21 -7.78 -9.42 8.87
C LEU A 21 -7.77 -9.36 7.34
N ILE A 22 -6.62 -9.59 6.71
CA ILE A 22 -6.55 -9.65 5.25
C ILE A 22 -7.37 -10.82 4.71
N ALA A 23 -7.24 -12.01 5.29
CA ALA A 23 -7.94 -13.20 4.80
C ALA A 23 -9.46 -13.09 4.97
N ASN A 24 -9.90 -12.70 6.17
CA ASN A 24 -11.30 -12.83 6.59
C ASN A 24 -12.07 -11.50 6.55
N HIS A 25 -11.37 -10.38 6.46
CA HIS A 25 -11.96 -9.04 6.58
C HIS A 25 -11.42 -8.04 5.53
N HIS A 26 -10.93 -8.52 4.38
CA HIS A 26 -10.46 -7.64 3.29
C HIS A 26 -11.53 -6.69 2.75
N THR A 27 -12.82 -6.97 2.94
CA THR A 27 -13.92 -6.07 2.55
C THR A 27 -14.13 -4.90 3.53
N GLY A 28 -13.38 -4.87 4.63
CA GLY A 28 -13.46 -3.85 5.68
C GLY A 28 -14.34 -4.24 6.86
N ILE A 29 -14.19 -3.48 7.95
CA ILE A 29 -14.98 -3.52 9.18
C ILE A 29 -15.31 -2.06 9.54
N PRO A 30 -16.44 -1.51 9.07
CA PRO A 30 -16.79 -0.10 9.26
C PRO A 30 -16.83 0.33 10.74
N GLU A 31 -17.27 -0.54 11.63
CA GLU A 31 -17.36 -0.27 13.08
C GLU A 31 -15.98 -0.08 13.73
N MET A 32 -14.91 -0.52 13.06
CA MET A 32 -13.53 -0.39 13.51
C MET A 32 -12.70 0.53 12.62
N SER A 33 -13.36 1.31 11.74
CA SER A 33 -12.70 2.16 10.75
C SER A 33 -11.72 1.41 9.83
N LEU A 34 -11.88 0.09 9.70
CA LEU A 34 -11.13 -0.69 8.74
C LEU A 34 -11.83 -0.55 7.39
N ILE A 35 -11.23 0.22 6.50
CA ILE A 35 -11.73 0.37 5.12
C ILE A 35 -11.57 -0.94 4.34
N SER A 36 -12.27 -1.05 3.21
CA SER A 36 -12.04 -2.15 2.26
C SER A 36 -10.59 -2.13 1.79
N LEU A 37 -9.90 -3.26 2.00
CA LEU A 37 -8.54 -3.51 1.55
C LEU A 37 -8.51 -4.05 0.13
N ASP A 38 -9.55 -4.78 -0.30
CA ASP A 38 -9.64 -5.33 -1.65
C ASP A 38 -11.09 -5.47 -2.14
N PRO A 39 -11.55 -4.62 -3.09
CA PRO A 39 -10.80 -3.51 -3.67
C PRO A 39 -10.68 -2.32 -2.69
N MET A 40 -9.53 -1.65 -2.72
CA MET A 40 -9.32 -0.39 -2.00
C MET A 40 -9.45 0.79 -2.97
N PHE A 41 -10.33 1.74 -2.65
CA PHE A 41 -10.52 2.94 -3.45
C PHE A 41 -9.63 4.09 -2.96
N ILE A 42 -8.81 4.62 -3.87
CA ILE A 42 -7.89 5.72 -3.61
C ILE A 42 -8.26 6.91 -4.49
N LYS A 43 -8.63 8.02 -3.87
CA LYS A 43 -9.02 9.24 -4.60
C LYS A 43 -7.87 9.83 -5.41
N GLU A 44 -6.68 9.86 -4.83
CA GLU A 44 -5.48 10.42 -5.45
C GLU A 44 -4.23 9.68 -4.96
N PHE A 45 -3.40 9.20 -5.89
CA PHE A 45 -2.10 8.59 -5.62
C PHE A 45 -1.01 9.27 -6.44
N LYS A 46 -0.05 9.91 -5.77
CA LYS A 46 1.03 10.68 -6.41
C LYS A 46 2.34 9.91 -6.39
N VAL A 47 2.85 9.60 -7.58
CA VAL A 47 4.20 9.07 -7.77
C VAL A 47 5.17 10.23 -7.93
N LYS A 48 6.10 10.34 -6.99
CA LYS A 48 7.16 11.35 -7.02
C LYS A 48 8.26 10.91 -8.00
N PRO A 49 8.92 11.87 -8.69
CA PRO A 49 10.07 11.57 -9.52
C PRO A 49 11.19 10.92 -8.70
N ASN A 50 11.89 9.97 -9.31
CA ASN A 50 13.08 9.39 -8.70
C ASN A 50 14.25 10.39 -8.78
N LYS A 51 14.76 10.82 -7.61
CA LYS A 51 15.90 11.73 -7.55
C LYS A 51 17.14 11.05 -8.13
N GLY A 52 17.78 11.66 -9.13
CA GLY A 52 18.97 11.13 -9.79
C GLY A 52 18.72 10.41 -11.12
N SER A 53 17.46 10.29 -11.56
CA SER A 53 17.14 9.83 -12.92
C SER A 53 17.14 11.00 -13.91
N ASN A 54 17.52 10.72 -15.16
CA ASN A 54 17.33 11.61 -16.32
C ASN A 54 15.85 11.78 -16.73
N LEU A 55 14.96 10.99 -16.12
CA LEU A 55 13.51 11.09 -16.27
C LEU A 55 12.90 11.78 -15.04
N ASN A 56 12.52 13.04 -15.21
CA ASN A 56 11.72 13.75 -14.20
C ASN A 56 10.24 13.60 -14.55
N LEU A 57 9.61 12.53 -14.07
CA LEU A 57 8.19 12.26 -14.32
C LEU A 57 7.37 12.37 -13.04
N ARG A 58 6.46 13.33 -12.99
CA ARG A 58 5.40 13.38 -11.98
C ARG A 58 4.19 12.66 -12.54
N SER A 59 3.72 11.63 -11.84
CA SER A 59 2.50 10.93 -12.23
C SER A 59 1.50 10.96 -11.09
N THR A 60 0.25 11.25 -11.40
CA THR A 60 -0.85 11.18 -10.44
C THR A 60 -1.92 10.25 -10.99
N PHE A 61 -2.34 9.30 -10.17
CA PHE A 61 -3.51 8.46 -10.39
C PHE A 61 -4.69 9.02 -9.60
N TYR A 62 -5.87 9.03 -10.22
CA TYR A 62 -7.12 9.53 -9.67
C TYR A 62 -8.18 8.44 -9.70
N ASN A 63 -9.15 8.53 -8.78
CA ASN A 63 -10.33 7.64 -8.72
C ASN A 63 -9.95 6.17 -8.91
N SER A 64 -8.87 5.77 -8.23
CA SER A 64 -8.20 4.51 -8.51
C SER A 64 -8.68 3.40 -7.60
N GLU A 65 -8.53 2.19 -8.09
CA GLU A 65 -8.84 0.96 -7.40
C GLU A 65 -7.57 0.14 -7.25
N VAL A 66 -7.24 -0.26 -6.03
CA VAL A 66 -6.16 -1.22 -5.75
C VAL A 66 -6.77 -2.59 -5.53
N ARG A 67 -6.25 -3.59 -6.24
CA ARG A 67 -6.69 -4.99 -6.18
C ARG A 67 -5.53 -5.94 -5.91
N GLY A 68 -5.82 -7.10 -5.31
CA GLY A 68 -4.85 -8.15 -5.00
C GLY A 68 -4.23 -8.05 -3.61
N ILE A 69 -4.69 -7.12 -2.76
CA ILE A 69 -4.25 -7.02 -1.36
C ILE A 69 -4.76 -8.22 -0.55
N LYS A 70 -5.92 -8.79 -0.88
CA LYS A 70 -6.46 -9.99 -0.21
C LYS A 70 -5.52 -11.20 -0.28
N ASP A 71 -4.63 -11.22 -1.27
CA ASP A 71 -3.65 -12.29 -1.48
C ASP A 71 -2.27 -11.95 -0.86
N ALA A 72 -2.14 -10.80 -0.20
CA ALA A 72 -0.93 -10.40 0.48
C ALA A 72 -0.80 -11.11 1.84
N LYS A 73 0.45 -11.38 2.25
CA LYS A 73 0.79 -11.95 3.56
C LYS A 73 1.85 -11.11 4.24
N ALA A 74 1.54 -10.65 5.45
CA ALA A 74 2.54 -10.07 6.35
C ALA A 74 3.55 -11.15 6.75
N TYR A 75 4.84 -10.85 6.61
CA TYR A 75 5.93 -11.77 6.96
C TYR A 75 6.91 -11.20 7.98
N ASP A 76 6.95 -9.89 8.18
CA ASP A 76 7.79 -9.22 9.18
C ASP A 76 7.01 -8.04 9.78
N VAL A 77 7.14 -7.85 11.10
CA VAL A 77 6.53 -6.76 11.87
C VAL A 77 7.58 -6.23 12.85
N LYS A 78 7.76 -4.92 12.88
CA LYS A 78 8.68 -4.22 13.79
C LYS A 78 7.96 -3.10 14.53
N GLY A 79 8.34 -2.90 15.79
CA GLY A 79 7.75 -1.88 16.66
C GLY A 79 6.50 -2.40 17.39
N PHE A 80 5.46 -1.56 17.44
CA PHE A 80 4.22 -1.69 18.20
C PHE A 80 4.45 -1.90 19.70
N GLY A 81 5.51 -1.29 20.23
CA GLY A 81 5.81 -1.24 21.67
C GLY A 81 4.85 -0.34 22.44
N LYS A 82 5.15 -0.07 23.71
CA LYS A 82 4.34 0.83 24.54
C LYS A 82 4.34 2.27 24.02
N ASP A 83 5.48 2.70 23.47
CA ASP A 83 5.59 3.99 22.81
C ASP A 83 5.15 3.87 21.36
N MET A 84 3.95 4.38 21.08
CA MET A 84 3.37 4.37 19.74
C MET A 84 3.97 5.46 18.84
N THR A 85 4.77 6.39 19.36
CA THR A 85 5.43 7.46 18.59
C THR A 85 6.69 6.98 17.87
N GLU A 86 7.20 5.80 18.24
CA GLU A 86 8.30 5.15 17.53
C GLU A 86 7.88 4.70 16.12
N LYS A 87 8.88 4.41 15.28
CA LYS A 87 8.62 3.87 13.94
C LYS A 87 8.17 2.42 14.04
N HIS A 88 7.04 2.12 13.41
CA HIS A 88 6.50 0.77 13.26
C HIS A 88 6.53 0.37 11.80
N SER A 89 6.73 -0.90 11.51
CA SER A 89 6.65 -1.35 10.12
C SER A 89 6.07 -2.74 9.98
N VAL A 90 5.41 -2.95 8.85
CA VAL A 90 4.89 -4.25 8.43
C VAL A 90 5.32 -4.51 7.00
N SER A 91 5.98 -5.65 6.79
CA SER A 91 6.42 -6.07 5.46
C SER A 91 5.52 -7.15 4.89
N PHE A 92 5.13 -7.00 3.63
CA PHE A 92 4.21 -7.90 2.96
C PHE A 92 4.85 -8.59 1.76
N LYS A 93 4.45 -9.84 1.53
CA LYS A 93 4.66 -10.56 0.27
C LYS A 93 3.32 -10.66 -0.43
N HIS A 94 3.30 -10.48 -1.74
CA HIS A 94 2.09 -10.59 -2.54
C HIS A 94 2.42 -11.19 -3.91
N PRO A 95 1.49 -11.92 -4.54
CA PRO A 95 1.70 -12.43 -5.89
C PRO A 95 1.60 -11.32 -6.94
N LEU A 96 0.57 -10.47 -6.80
CA LEU A 96 0.23 -9.39 -7.71
C LEU A 96 -0.62 -8.37 -6.95
N VAL A 97 -0.22 -7.09 -6.98
CA VAL A 97 -1.07 -5.97 -6.54
C VAL A 97 -1.17 -5.00 -7.71
N GLY A 98 -2.39 -4.67 -8.13
CA GLY A 98 -2.65 -3.79 -9.27
C GLY A 98 -3.32 -2.50 -8.84
N LEU A 99 -2.88 -1.37 -9.39
CA LEU A 99 -3.51 -0.06 -9.28
C LEU A 99 -4.13 0.30 -10.64
N TYR A 100 -5.44 0.53 -10.65
CA TYR A 100 -6.23 0.81 -11.84
C TYR A 100 -6.90 2.16 -11.68
N GLY A 101 -6.73 3.09 -12.62
CA GLY A 101 -7.40 4.38 -12.49
C GLY A 101 -7.08 5.34 -13.62
N ASP A 102 -7.66 6.54 -13.53
CA ASP A 102 -7.30 7.63 -14.41
C ASP A 102 -5.91 8.12 -14.03
N TYR A 103 -5.01 8.30 -14.99
CA TYR A 103 -3.66 8.79 -14.73
C TYR A 103 -3.41 10.08 -15.53
N LYS A 104 -2.58 10.94 -14.93
CA LYS A 104 -1.97 12.08 -15.59
C LYS A 104 -0.48 12.08 -15.27
N ALA A 105 0.34 12.09 -16.31
CA ALA A 105 1.78 12.17 -16.20
C ALA A 105 2.28 13.44 -16.89
N ASP A 106 3.14 14.17 -16.20
CA ASP A 106 3.78 15.39 -16.66
C ASP A 106 5.26 15.34 -16.28
N GLY A 107 6.13 15.53 -17.26
CA GLY A 107 7.55 15.40 -17.03
C GLY A 107 8.40 15.82 -18.21
N GLN A 108 9.69 15.51 -18.09
CA GLN A 108 10.69 15.79 -19.11
C GLN A 108 11.72 14.68 -19.15
N LEU A 109 12.03 14.21 -20.36
CA LEU A 109 13.17 13.34 -20.63
C LEU A 109 14.26 14.19 -21.29
N SER A 110 15.27 14.56 -20.49
CA SER A 110 16.31 15.54 -20.89
C SER A 110 15.70 16.86 -21.37
N ILE A 111 15.55 17.07 -22.69
CA ILE A 111 14.94 18.28 -23.28
C ILE A 111 13.51 18.05 -23.81
N ILE A 112 13.05 16.79 -23.88
CA ILE A 112 11.78 16.43 -24.50
C ILE A 112 10.65 16.49 -23.45
N PRO A 113 9.64 17.37 -23.62
CA PRO A 113 8.49 17.40 -22.72
C PRO A 113 7.61 16.17 -22.91
N LEU A 114 7.19 15.55 -21.81
CA LEU A 114 6.32 14.39 -21.79
C LEU A 114 5.00 14.74 -21.08
N LYS A 115 3.89 14.54 -21.80
CA LYS A 115 2.54 14.66 -21.25
C LYS A 115 1.72 13.46 -21.69
N ALA A 116 1.12 12.78 -20.72
CA ALA A 116 0.23 11.67 -20.98
C ALA A 116 -0.95 11.72 -20.01
N GLN A 117 -2.13 11.34 -20.51
CA GLN A 117 -3.34 11.24 -19.69
C GLN A 117 -4.23 10.15 -20.26
N GLY A 118 -5.01 9.50 -19.39
CA GLY A 118 -5.95 8.46 -19.81
C GLY A 118 -6.19 7.47 -18.68
N LYS A 119 -6.50 6.23 -19.03
CA LYS A 119 -6.60 5.13 -18.06
C LYS A 119 -5.30 4.35 -17.99
N GLY A 120 -4.88 4.03 -16.78
CA GLY A 120 -3.63 3.34 -16.50
C GLY A 120 -3.86 2.13 -15.61
N ASN A 121 -3.01 1.13 -15.78
CA ASN A 121 -2.87 -0.01 -14.88
C ASN A 121 -1.39 -0.16 -14.49
N VAL A 122 -1.11 -0.19 -13.20
CA VAL A 122 0.22 -0.48 -12.66
C VAL A 122 0.15 -1.78 -11.88
N ASN A 123 0.87 -2.79 -12.36
CA ASN A 123 0.97 -4.09 -11.70
C ASN A 123 2.31 -4.24 -10.99
N LEU A 124 2.26 -4.43 -9.67
CA LEU A 124 3.38 -4.85 -8.85
C LEU A 124 3.33 -6.38 -8.75
N SER A 125 4.34 -7.06 -9.27
CA SER A 125 4.44 -8.53 -9.22
C SER A 125 5.61 -8.99 -8.35
N LYS A 126 5.61 -10.29 -8.01
CA LYS A 126 6.54 -11.13 -7.19
C LYS A 126 7.98 -10.68 -6.89
N ARG A 127 8.54 -9.69 -7.58
CA ARG A 127 9.89 -9.13 -7.34
C ARG A 127 9.95 -8.02 -6.29
N ASN A 128 8.82 -7.46 -5.85
CA ASN A 128 8.85 -6.28 -4.99
C ASN A 128 8.37 -6.63 -3.57
N TRP A 129 9.30 -6.61 -2.62
CA TRP A 129 8.95 -6.52 -1.20
C TRP A 129 8.48 -5.10 -0.94
N PHE A 130 7.21 -4.92 -0.55
CA PHE A 130 6.74 -3.63 -0.07
C PHE A 130 6.59 -3.67 1.45
N GLY A 131 7.23 -2.71 2.11
CA GLY A 131 7.05 -2.41 3.51
C GLY A 131 6.12 -1.20 3.64
N LEU A 132 5.24 -1.25 4.64
CA LEU A 132 4.53 -0.08 5.10
C LEU A 132 5.19 0.36 6.40
N ASP A 133 5.76 1.57 6.38
CA ASP A 133 6.32 2.22 7.57
C ASP A 133 5.27 3.20 8.11
N PHE A 134 4.95 3.05 9.38
CA PHE A 134 3.96 3.84 10.09
C PHE A 134 4.66 4.61 11.22
N ILE A 135 4.25 5.85 11.37
CA ILE A 135 4.44 6.63 12.60
C ILE A 135 3.02 7.04 12.97
N VAL A 136 2.58 6.61 14.15
CA VAL A 136 1.22 6.88 14.65
C VAL A 136 1.24 8.19 15.42
#